data_AF-A0A973BAD7-F1
#
_entry.id   AF-A0A973BAD7-F1
#
_cell.length_a   1.000
_cell.length_b   1.000
_cell.length_c   1.000
_cell.angle_alpha   90.00
_cell.angle_beta   90.00
_cell.angle_gamma   90.00
#
_symmetry.space_group_name_H-M   'P 1'
#
loop_
_entity.id
_entity.type
_entity.pdbx_description
1 polymer ?
#
loop_
_entity_poly.entity_id
_entity_poly.type
_entity_poly.pdbx_seq_one_letter_code
_entity_poly.pdbx_strand_id
1 'polypeptide(L)'
;MMFTNHTQYNRHEDLKRLKFIQNEILKLSFTEVRVLDVGCGNGNISKQLGHLGYHVLGIDISNEAIENARLNHKMSHVNFENIAIEDLAIDQKFEVIICSEVLEHLDNPTQVVAALKARLTEQGILIITVPNGFGPREVLMTKPMQWAMKKDSFIWRCILKIKHVLGYSGTTIQSAAPDLSHVQFFTKSTLIDLIKDESFQLKKFSVSNFMETVFPFSFFTKKSYHLQKLDAKLADMLPDFCASGFMTSWQYQYSKKKRILMTIRQGKIGGGETHVLDLVRELDKTVFEPYVISFTDGPMIQELKKNEIPCSVIHTETPFDIRVWKKVKALATQL
;
A
#
# COMPACT_ATOMS: atom_id res chain seq x y z
N MET A 1 -18.93 -15.56 -0.54
CA MET A 1 -19.82 -15.04 -1.61
C MET A 1 -20.44 -13.68 -1.25
N MET A 2 -19.97 -12.98 -0.20
CA MET A 2 -20.60 -11.75 0.33
C MET A 2 -20.01 -10.42 -0.21
N PHE A 3 -18.98 -10.45 -1.04
CA PHE A 3 -18.12 -9.27 -1.29
C PHE A 3 -18.47 -8.41 -2.51
N THR A 4 -19.39 -8.86 -3.38
CA THR A 4 -19.56 -8.28 -4.73
C THR A 4 -21.03 -7.96 -5.06
N ASN A 5 -21.93 -7.91 -4.09
CA ASN A 5 -23.36 -7.75 -4.38
C ASN A 5 -23.75 -6.34 -4.83
N HIS A 6 -22.87 -5.34 -4.64
CA HIS A 6 -23.17 -3.94 -4.94
C HIS A 6 -22.26 -3.33 -6.01
N THR A 7 -21.42 -4.13 -6.65
CA THR A 7 -20.43 -3.64 -7.63
C THR A 7 -21.02 -3.55 -9.03
N GLN A 8 -20.60 -2.52 -9.78
CA GLN A 8 -20.89 -2.38 -11.21
C GLN A 8 -19.87 -3.16 -12.07
N TYR A 9 -18.90 -3.83 -11.45
CA TYR A 9 -17.90 -4.62 -12.17
C TYR A 9 -18.50 -5.90 -12.76
N ASN A 10 -18.44 -5.97 -14.09
CA ASN A 10 -18.91 -7.13 -14.87
C ASN A 10 -17.77 -8.02 -15.38
N ARG A 11 -16.51 -7.57 -15.24
CA ARG A 11 -15.33 -8.34 -15.66
C ARG A 11 -14.72 -9.08 -14.46
N HIS A 12 -14.28 -10.32 -14.68
CA HIS A 12 -13.64 -11.10 -13.62
C HIS A 12 -12.34 -10.45 -13.12
N GLU A 13 -11.57 -9.81 -14.00
CA GLU A 13 -10.35 -9.08 -13.63
C GLU A 13 -10.62 -8.03 -12.55
N ASP A 14 -11.64 -7.19 -12.76
CA ASP A 14 -12.01 -6.13 -11.82
C ASP A 14 -12.50 -6.70 -10.49
N LEU A 15 -13.26 -7.80 -10.54
CA LEU A 15 -13.68 -8.51 -9.34
C LEU A 15 -12.51 -9.16 -8.59
N LYS A 16 -11.49 -9.68 -9.31
CA LYS A 16 -10.27 -10.23 -8.70
C LYS A 16 -9.48 -9.12 -8.01
N ARG A 17 -9.36 -7.96 -8.65
CA ARG A 17 -8.74 -6.76 -8.08
C ARG A 17 -9.44 -6.29 -6.81
N LEU A 18 -10.75 -6.11 -6.87
CA LEU A 18 -11.56 -5.71 -5.72
C LEU A 18 -11.41 -6.71 -4.56
N LYS A 19 -11.45 -8.02 -4.84
CA LYS A 19 -11.24 -9.06 -3.83
C LYS A 19 -9.85 -9.01 -3.23
N PHE A 20 -8.81 -8.74 -4.03
CA PHE A 20 -7.46 -8.57 -3.51
C PHE A 20 -7.43 -7.41 -2.50
N ILE A 21 -7.98 -6.26 -2.86
CA ILE A 21 -8.07 -5.08 -1.99
C ILE A 21 -8.78 -5.43 -0.68
N GLN A 22 -10.01 -5.95 -0.77
CA GLN A 22 -10.82 -6.31 0.41
C GLN A 22 -10.11 -7.32 1.32
N ASN A 23 -9.49 -8.35 0.74
CA ASN A 23 -8.78 -9.37 1.52
C ASN A 23 -7.55 -8.83 2.25
N GLU A 24 -6.87 -7.81 1.71
CA GLU A 24 -5.74 -7.19 2.40
C GLU A 24 -6.22 -6.27 3.53
N ILE A 25 -7.32 -5.53 3.33
CA ILE A 25 -7.91 -4.67 4.37
C ILE A 25 -8.49 -5.49 5.53
N LEU A 26 -9.15 -6.62 5.25
CA LEU A 26 -9.74 -7.50 6.28
C LEU A 26 -8.72 -8.13 7.24
N LYS A 27 -7.43 -8.10 6.91
CA LYS A 27 -6.36 -8.58 7.78
C LYS A 27 -5.92 -7.54 8.81
N LEU A 28 -6.42 -6.32 8.70
CA LEU A 28 -6.06 -5.23 9.60
C LEU A 28 -6.91 -5.31 10.86
N SER A 29 -6.28 -5.02 11.99
CA SER A 29 -6.92 -5.00 13.31
C SER A 29 -7.11 -3.56 13.78
N PHE A 30 -7.81 -2.73 13.00
CA PHE A 30 -8.17 -1.37 13.39
C PHE A 30 -9.63 -1.34 13.88
N THR A 31 -9.90 -0.47 14.86
CA THR A 31 -11.26 -0.21 15.36
C THR A 31 -12.09 0.55 14.34
N GLU A 32 -11.48 1.51 13.64
CA GLU A 32 -12.04 2.25 12.51
C GLU A 32 -11.00 2.31 11.40
N VAL A 33 -11.42 2.14 10.15
CA VAL A 33 -10.54 2.15 8.98
C VAL A 33 -10.92 3.30 8.08
N ARG A 34 -10.01 4.28 7.95
CA ARG A 34 -10.07 5.33 6.95
C ARG A 34 -9.27 4.88 5.73
N VAL A 35 -9.92 4.97 4.58
CA VAL A 35 -9.38 4.57 3.29
C VAL A 35 -9.24 5.81 2.41
N LEU A 36 -8.07 5.98 1.81
CA LEU A 36 -7.87 6.89 0.69
C LEU A 36 -7.83 6.08 -0.62
N ASP A 37 -8.72 6.40 -1.55
CA ASP A 37 -8.78 5.82 -2.90
C ASP A 37 -8.25 6.86 -3.91
N VAL A 38 -6.98 6.75 -4.28
CA VAL A 38 -6.29 7.70 -5.16
C VAL A 38 -6.50 7.30 -6.61
N GLY A 39 -6.97 8.25 -7.43
CA GLY A 39 -7.45 7.99 -8.78
C GLY A 39 -8.75 7.19 -8.75
N CYS A 40 -9.70 7.59 -7.89
CA CYS A 40 -10.91 6.80 -7.64
C CYS A 40 -11.84 6.70 -8.85
N GLY A 41 -11.64 7.53 -9.88
CA GLY A 41 -12.53 7.65 -11.03
C GLY A 41 -13.98 7.84 -10.59
N ASN A 42 -14.87 6.99 -11.13
CA ASN A 42 -16.31 7.00 -10.81
C ASN A 42 -16.65 6.38 -9.43
N GLY A 43 -15.67 6.13 -8.56
CA GLY A 43 -15.87 5.71 -7.17
C GLY A 43 -16.28 4.24 -6.97
N ASN A 44 -15.99 3.36 -7.94
CA ASN A 44 -16.44 1.96 -7.87
C ASN A 44 -15.82 1.17 -6.70
N ILE A 45 -14.51 1.31 -6.46
CA ILE A 45 -13.82 0.70 -5.32
C ILE A 45 -14.32 1.35 -4.03
N SER A 46 -14.28 2.68 -3.96
CA SER A 46 -14.80 3.47 -2.84
C SER A 46 -16.20 3.06 -2.39
N LYS A 47 -17.14 2.87 -3.32
CA LYS A 47 -18.50 2.39 -3.01
C LYS A 47 -18.50 1.04 -2.31
N GLN A 48 -17.73 0.08 -2.81
CA GLN A 48 -17.70 -1.27 -2.23
C GLN A 48 -17.11 -1.26 -0.83
N LEU A 49 -16.08 -0.44 -0.59
CA LEU A 49 -15.47 -0.29 0.73
C LEU A 49 -16.42 0.42 1.70
N GLY A 50 -17.20 1.40 1.24
CA GLY A 50 -18.27 2.01 2.02
C GLY A 50 -19.34 1.01 2.47
N HIS A 51 -19.73 0.06 1.61
CA HIS A 51 -20.69 -1.01 1.99
C HIS A 51 -20.11 -2.00 3.02
N LEU A 52 -18.79 -2.05 3.17
CA LEU A 52 -18.12 -2.81 4.24
C LEU A 52 -18.00 -2.01 5.54
N GLY A 53 -18.52 -0.77 5.58
CA GLY A 53 -18.50 0.10 6.75
C GLY A 53 -17.23 0.95 6.90
N TYR A 54 -16.35 0.98 5.89
CA TYR A 54 -15.13 1.79 5.96
C TYR A 54 -15.38 3.25 5.60
N HIS A 55 -14.68 4.17 6.26
CA HIS A 55 -14.71 5.59 5.91
C HIS A 55 -13.81 5.83 4.72
N VAL A 56 -14.37 6.25 3.58
CA VAL A 56 -13.60 6.39 2.34
C VAL A 56 -13.56 7.83 1.87
N LEU A 57 -12.36 8.29 1.53
CA LEU A 57 -12.15 9.48 0.72
C LEU A 57 -11.60 9.03 -0.65
N GLY A 58 -12.37 9.26 -1.71
CA GLY A 58 -11.90 9.10 -3.08
C GLY A 58 -11.38 10.44 -3.63
N ILE A 59 -10.20 10.43 -4.24
CA ILE A 59 -9.64 11.62 -4.90
C ILE A 59 -9.32 11.31 -6.36
N ASP A 60 -9.57 12.27 -7.25
CA ASP A 60 -9.26 12.18 -8.67
C ASP A 60 -9.10 13.58 -9.27
N ILE A 61 -8.19 13.75 -10.22
CA ILE A 61 -7.99 15.03 -10.93
C ILE A 61 -9.07 15.34 -11.96
N SER A 62 -9.84 14.32 -12.38
CA SER A 62 -10.96 14.48 -13.30
C SER A 62 -12.21 14.96 -12.57
N ASN A 63 -12.56 16.24 -12.76
CA ASN A 63 -13.79 16.79 -12.21
C ASN A 63 -15.04 16.03 -12.68
N GLU A 64 -15.08 15.59 -13.94
CA GLU A 64 -16.18 14.79 -14.47
C GLU A 64 -16.33 13.45 -13.74
N ALA A 65 -15.22 12.76 -13.45
CA ALA A 65 -15.26 11.49 -12.73
C ALA A 65 -15.75 11.68 -11.28
N ILE A 66 -15.30 12.75 -10.62
CA ILE A 66 -15.72 13.10 -9.25
C ILE A 66 -17.20 13.46 -9.18
N GLU A 67 -17.70 14.27 -10.10
CA GLU A 67 -19.13 14.60 -10.15
C GLU A 67 -19.98 13.35 -10.38
N ASN A 68 -19.54 12.46 -11.28
CA ASN A 68 -20.19 11.16 -11.47
C ASN A 68 -20.14 10.30 -10.20
N ALA A 69 -19.03 10.28 -9.46
CA ALA A 69 -18.92 9.54 -8.21
C ALA A 69 -19.88 10.09 -7.14
N ARG A 70 -19.94 11.42 -6.96
CA ARG A 70 -20.85 12.10 -6.02
C ARG A 70 -22.32 11.85 -6.34
N LEU A 71 -22.69 11.86 -7.62
CA LEU A 71 -24.06 11.62 -8.06
C LEU A 71 -24.51 10.18 -7.79
N ASN A 72 -23.62 9.21 -8.02
CA ASN A 72 -23.94 7.79 -7.97
C ASN A 72 -23.78 7.14 -6.59
N HIS A 73 -23.11 7.81 -5.65
CA HIS A 73 -22.83 7.27 -4.32
C HIS A 73 -23.14 8.32 -3.24
N LYS A 74 -24.14 8.03 -2.39
CA LYS A 74 -24.68 8.97 -1.39
C LYS A 74 -24.49 8.52 0.06
N MET A 75 -23.51 7.65 0.32
CA MET A 75 -23.20 7.20 1.69
C MET A 75 -22.47 8.33 2.43
N SER A 76 -22.93 8.67 3.63
CA SER A 76 -22.38 9.79 4.42
C SER A 76 -20.91 9.63 4.82
N HIS A 77 -20.41 8.39 4.83
CA HIS A 77 -19.03 8.04 5.18
C HIS A 77 -18.16 7.75 3.94
N VAL A 78 -18.64 8.07 2.73
CA VAL A 78 -17.89 7.97 1.47
C VAL A 78 -17.93 9.31 0.77
N ASN A 79 -16.79 10.00 0.73
CA ASN A 79 -16.65 11.34 0.17
C ASN A 79 -15.74 11.31 -1.07
N PHE A 80 -15.91 12.30 -1.95
CA PHE A 80 -15.14 12.43 -3.18
C PHE A 80 -14.67 13.87 -3.38
N GLU A 81 -13.39 14.04 -3.71
CA GLU A 81 -12.76 15.35 -3.89
C GLU A 81 -11.98 15.42 -5.21
N ASN A 82 -12.12 16.55 -5.91
CA ASN A 82 -11.34 16.83 -7.10
C ASN A 82 -10.01 17.47 -6.69
N ILE A 83 -9.03 16.64 -6.38
CA ILE A 83 -7.73 17.05 -5.84
C ILE A 83 -6.65 16.06 -6.24
N ALA A 84 -5.42 16.55 -6.43
CA ALA A 84 -4.25 15.70 -6.59
C ALA A 84 -3.74 15.20 -5.22
N ILE A 85 -3.05 14.05 -5.19
CA ILE A 85 -2.53 13.51 -3.93
C ILE A 85 -1.49 14.43 -3.30
N GLU A 86 -0.76 15.18 -4.12
CA GLU A 86 0.26 16.14 -3.71
C GLU A 86 -0.35 17.29 -2.89
N ASP A 87 -1.55 17.73 -3.25
CA ASP A 87 -2.25 18.86 -2.62
C ASP A 87 -3.05 18.46 -1.38
N LEU A 88 -3.27 17.17 -1.14
CA LEU A 88 -3.96 16.68 0.06
C LEU A 88 -3.13 16.98 1.32
N ALA A 89 -3.74 17.37 2.44
CA ALA A 89 -2.99 17.73 3.64
C ALA A 89 -2.10 16.57 4.18
N ILE A 90 -0.87 16.86 4.62
CA ILE A 90 0.12 15.86 5.03
C ILE A 90 -0.22 15.22 6.39
N ASP A 91 -0.88 15.98 7.26
CA ASP A 91 -1.38 15.53 8.56
C ASP A 91 -2.60 14.62 8.45
N GLN A 92 -3.27 14.59 7.29
CA GLN A 92 -4.34 13.66 7.02
C GLN A 92 -3.78 12.25 6.73
N LYS A 93 -3.83 11.40 7.76
CA LYS A 93 -3.34 10.02 7.70
C LYS A 93 -4.46 8.99 7.48
N PHE A 94 -4.13 7.90 6.81
CA PHE A 94 -5.05 6.81 6.50
C PHE A 94 -4.47 5.45 6.88
N GLU A 95 -5.33 4.56 7.38
CA GLU A 95 -4.98 3.15 7.66
C GLU A 95 -4.83 2.35 6.37
N VAL A 96 -5.52 2.75 5.30
CA VAL A 96 -5.43 2.13 3.99
C VAL A 96 -5.32 3.20 2.93
N ILE A 97 -4.35 3.06 2.03
CA ILE A 97 -4.27 3.85 0.80
C ILE A 97 -4.30 2.88 -0.38
N ILE A 98 -5.15 3.18 -1.36
CA ILE A 98 -5.30 2.44 -2.61
C ILE A 98 -4.89 3.37 -3.74
N CYS A 99 -4.03 2.88 -4.63
CA CYS A 99 -3.64 3.57 -5.86
C CYS A 99 -3.70 2.55 -6.99
N SER A 100 -4.86 2.51 -7.66
CA SER A 100 -5.23 1.42 -8.56
C SER A 100 -5.35 1.90 -9.99
N GLU A 101 -4.45 1.42 -10.86
CA GLU A 101 -4.39 1.82 -12.27
C GLU A 101 -4.19 3.35 -12.46
N VAL A 102 -3.25 3.91 -11.71
CA VAL A 102 -2.91 5.36 -11.73
C VAL A 102 -1.46 5.60 -12.16
N LEU A 103 -0.51 4.83 -11.61
CA LEU A 103 0.92 5.10 -11.76
C LEU A 103 1.40 5.04 -13.22
N GLU A 104 0.72 4.25 -14.06
CA GLU A 104 1.01 4.10 -15.50
C GLU A 104 0.76 5.38 -16.31
N HIS A 105 -0.04 6.30 -15.77
CA HIS A 105 -0.42 7.56 -16.41
C HIS A 105 0.45 8.74 -15.95
N LEU A 106 1.37 8.53 -15.01
CA LEU A 106 2.15 9.62 -14.40
C LEU A 106 3.54 9.76 -15.02
N ASP A 107 3.95 10.99 -15.28
CA ASP A 107 5.32 11.29 -15.71
C ASP A 107 6.34 11.01 -14.59
N ASN A 108 5.98 11.29 -13.33
CA ASN A 108 6.85 11.11 -12.17
C ASN A 108 6.18 10.27 -11.06
N PRO A 109 6.07 8.94 -11.24
CA PRO A 109 5.41 8.07 -10.26
C PRO A 109 6.14 8.03 -8.90
N THR A 110 7.44 8.37 -8.85
CA THR A 110 8.22 8.42 -7.61
C THR A 110 7.71 9.48 -6.65
N GLN A 111 7.35 10.68 -7.14
CA GLN A 111 6.79 11.75 -6.31
C GLN A 111 5.45 11.34 -5.70
N VAL A 112 4.57 10.73 -6.52
CA VAL A 112 3.30 10.21 -6.05
C VAL A 112 3.50 9.10 -5.01
N VAL A 113 4.41 8.15 -5.23
CA VAL A 113 4.70 7.11 -4.21
C VAL A 113 5.18 7.71 -2.89
N ALA A 114 6.01 8.74 -2.92
CA ALA A 114 6.42 9.45 -1.70
C ALA A 114 5.24 10.13 -1.02
N ALA A 115 4.35 10.78 -1.78
CA ALA A 115 3.15 11.43 -1.29
C ALA A 115 2.16 10.42 -0.65
N LEU A 116 2.02 9.23 -1.23
CA LEU A 116 1.19 8.15 -0.68
C LEU A 116 1.75 7.66 0.66
N LYS A 117 3.05 7.33 0.72
CA LYS A 117 3.73 6.91 1.96
C LYS A 117 3.59 7.96 3.06
N ALA A 118 3.78 9.23 2.72
CA ALA A 118 3.68 10.34 3.65
C ALA A 118 2.28 10.53 4.25
N ARG A 119 1.23 9.91 3.71
CA ARG A 119 -0.15 9.98 4.24
C ARG A 119 -0.63 8.65 4.84
N LEU A 120 0.24 7.65 4.89
CA LEU A 120 -0.06 6.38 5.53
C LEU A 120 0.19 6.45 7.03
N THR A 121 -0.65 5.80 7.84
CA THR A 121 -0.34 5.57 9.26
C THR A 121 0.81 4.56 9.41
N GLU A 122 1.44 4.56 10.58
CA GLU A 122 2.55 3.64 10.90
C GLU A 122 2.21 2.16 10.69
N GLN A 123 0.97 1.78 11.00
CA GLN A 123 0.47 0.41 10.85
C GLN A 123 -0.35 0.21 9.56
N GLY A 124 -0.47 1.26 8.75
CA GLY A 124 -1.31 1.26 7.56
C GLY A 124 -0.75 0.40 6.43
N ILE A 125 -1.58 0.14 5.43
CA ILE A 125 -1.19 -0.57 4.22
C ILE A 125 -1.39 0.27 2.97
N LEU A 126 -0.43 0.19 2.05
CA LEU A 126 -0.54 0.74 0.71
C LEU A 126 -0.83 -0.39 -0.28
N ILE A 127 -1.90 -0.25 -1.06
CA ILE A 127 -2.28 -1.20 -2.10
C ILE A 127 -2.11 -0.53 -3.46
N ILE A 128 -1.27 -1.10 -4.32
CA ILE A 128 -0.99 -0.58 -5.65
C ILE A 128 -1.32 -1.64 -6.71
N THR A 129 -2.03 -1.24 -7.76
CA THR A 129 -2.25 -2.07 -8.95
C THR A 129 -1.84 -1.32 -10.20
N VAL A 130 -1.18 -2.02 -11.13
CA VAL A 130 -0.73 -1.47 -12.41
C VAL A 130 -0.83 -2.53 -13.51
N PRO A 131 -1.00 -2.13 -14.78
CA PRO A 131 -0.85 -3.04 -15.92
C PRO A 131 0.59 -3.54 -16.02
N ASN A 132 0.76 -4.77 -16.52
CA ASN A 132 2.08 -5.29 -16.85
C ASN A 132 2.51 -4.68 -18.19
N GLY A 133 3.51 -3.79 -18.16
CA GLY A 133 4.00 -3.05 -19.32
C GLY A 133 4.62 -3.91 -20.43
N PHE A 134 4.88 -5.19 -20.15
CA PHE A 134 5.39 -6.20 -21.08
C PHE A 134 4.50 -7.44 -21.15
N GLY A 135 3.31 -7.38 -20.57
CA GLY A 135 2.34 -8.45 -20.66
C GLY A 135 1.80 -8.60 -22.09
N PRO A 136 1.12 -9.73 -22.39
CA PRO A 136 0.57 -10.01 -23.71
C PRO A 136 -0.31 -8.88 -24.25
N ARG A 137 -1.12 -8.25 -23.39
CA ARG A 137 -1.97 -7.11 -23.76
C ARG A 137 -1.17 -5.91 -24.24
N GLU A 138 -0.16 -5.50 -23.49
CA GLU A 138 0.62 -4.30 -23.78
C GLU A 138 1.49 -4.46 -25.03
N VAL A 139 2.11 -5.64 -25.19
CA VAL A 139 2.94 -5.96 -26.35
C VAL A 139 2.12 -6.12 -27.62
N LEU A 140 0.97 -6.81 -27.55
CA LEU A 140 0.19 -7.16 -28.75
C LEU A 140 -0.84 -6.10 -29.15
N MET A 141 -1.33 -5.29 -28.21
CA MET A 141 -2.39 -4.30 -28.48
C MET A 141 -1.91 -2.87 -28.26
N THR A 142 -1.50 -2.52 -27.03
CA THR A 142 -1.31 -1.12 -26.65
C THR A 142 -0.13 -0.47 -27.37
N LYS A 143 1.07 -1.07 -27.36
CA LYS A 143 2.26 -0.52 -28.04
C LYS A 143 2.06 -0.37 -29.56
N PRO A 144 1.54 -1.39 -30.28
CA PRO A 144 1.21 -1.24 -31.70
C PRO A 144 0.17 -0.15 -31.96
N MET A 145 -0.85 -0.04 -31.10
CA MET A 145 -1.91 0.96 -31.27
C MET A 145 -1.39 2.38 -31.02
N GLN A 146 -0.61 2.62 -29.96
CA GLN A 146 0.04 3.91 -29.72
C GLN A 146 1.01 4.29 -30.84
N TRP A 147 1.77 3.34 -31.38
CA TRP A 147 2.64 3.57 -32.54
C TRP A 147 1.83 3.96 -33.79
N ALA A 148 0.72 3.27 -34.05
CA ALA A 148 -0.16 3.56 -35.18
C ALA A 148 -0.84 4.94 -35.07
N MET A 149 -1.22 5.33 -33.84
CA MET A 149 -1.79 6.66 -33.52
C MET A 149 -0.77 7.78 -33.75
N LYS A 150 0.48 7.63 -33.27
CA LYS A 150 1.52 8.65 -33.42
C LYS A 150 1.95 8.88 -34.88
N LYS A 151 1.74 7.92 -35.78
CA LYS A 151 2.15 8.02 -37.19
C LYS A 151 1.05 8.44 -38.18
N ASP A 152 -0.18 8.69 -37.72
CA ASP A 152 -1.39 8.90 -38.55
C ASP A 152 -1.42 7.98 -39.80
N SER A 153 -1.16 6.70 -39.56
CA SER A 153 -0.96 5.74 -40.64
C SER A 153 -2.29 5.32 -41.29
N PHE A 154 -2.25 4.90 -42.56
CA PHE A 154 -3.38 4.26 -43.24
C PHE A 154 -4.02 3.13 -42.39
N ILE A 155 -3.20 2.41 -41.62
CA ILE A 155 -3.63 1.37 -40.67
C ILE A 155 -4.55 1.95 -39.58
N TRP A 156 -4.22 3.11 -39.01
CA TRP A 156 -5.06 3.80 -38.03
C TRP A 156 -6.43 4.19 -38.62
N ARG A 157 -6.44 4.72 -39.85
CA ARG A 157 -7.69 5.09 -40.55
C ARG A 157 -8.57 3.86 -40.85
N CYS A 158 -7.95 2.72 -41.18
CA CYS A 158 -8.66 1.44 -41.33
C CYS A 158 -9.22 0.91 -40.00
N ILE A 159 -8.43 0.98 -38.92
CA ILE A 159 -8.86 0.60 -37.57
C ILE A 159 -10.05 1.45 -37.11
N LEU A 160 -10.03 2.77 -37.36
CA LEU A 160 -11.14 3.67 -37.04
C LEU A 160 -12.42 3.32 -37.81
N LYS A 161 -12.32 3.02 -39.11
CA LYS A 161 -13.46 2.55 -39.91
C LYS A 161 -14.03 1.23 -39.40
N ILE A 162 -13.16 0.28 -39.04
CA ILE A 162 -13.57 -1.02 -38.47
C ILE A 162 -14.24 -0.83 -37.10
N LYS A 163 -13.69 0.01 -36.22
CA LYS A 163 -14.30 0.33 -34.92
C LYS A 163 -15.69 0.94 -35.07
N HIS A 164 -15.86 1.84 -36.03
CA HIS A 164 -17.15 2.47 -36.34
C HIS A 164 -18.17 1.44 -36.85
N VAL A 165 -17.76 0.55 -37.76
CA VAL A 165 -18.62 -0.53 -38.29
C VAL A 165 -18.98 -1.57 -37.23
N LEU A 166 -18.08 -1.85 -36.28
CA LEU A 166 -18.30 -2.81 -35.19
C LEU A 166 -19.05 -2.23 -33.99
N GLY A 167 -19.50 -0.97 -34.04
CA GLY A 167 -20.27 -0.35 -32.95
C GLY A 167 -19.48 -0.17 -31.66
N TYR A 168 -18.14 -0.10 -31.72
CA TYR A 168 -17.30 0.25 -30.57
C TYR A 168 -17.37 1.77 -30.31
N SER A 169 -18.54 2.25 -29.90
CA SER A 169 -18.75 3.55 -29.25
C SER A 169 -19.06 3.28 -27.78
N GLY A 170 -18.01 3.05 -27.00
CA GLY A 170 -18.19 2.66 -25.60
C GLY A 170 -16.87 2.72 -24.87
N THR A 171 -16.61 3.88 -24.28
CA THR A 171 -15.73 4.02 -23.13
C THR A 171 -16.03 2.90 -22.14
N THR A 172 -15.02 2.18 -21.70
CA THR A 172 -15.14 1.30 -20.54
C THR A 172 -15.75 2.11 -19.39
N ILE A 173 -16.58 1.51 -18.54
CA ILE A 173 -17.32 2.19 -17.43
C ILE A 173 -16.37 2.95 -16.46
N GLN A 174 -15.06 2.70 -16.55
CA GLN A 174 -13.98 3.34 -15.81
C GLN A 174 -13.32 4.53 -16.56
N SER A 175 -13.75 4.85 -17.78
CA SER A 175 -12.99 5.66 -18.75
C SER A 175 -13.79 6.86 -19.26
N ALA A 176 -14.19 7.75 -18.36
CA ALA A 176 -14.60 9.10 -18.74
C ALA A 176 -13.38 10.03 -19.00
N ALA A 177 -12.16 9.58 -18.68
CA ALA A 177 -10.95 10.36 -18.94
C ALA A 177 -10.62 10.41 -20.45
N PRO A 178 -10.40 11.60 -21.04
CA PRO A 178 -10.12 11.77 -22.47
C PRO A 178 -8.73 11.28 -22.90
N ASP A 179 -7.81 11.07 -21.97
CA ASP A 179 -6.48 10.51 -22.21
C ASP A 179 -6.30 9.20 -21.44
N LEU A 180 -6.12 8.11 -22.17
CA LEU A 180 -5.88 6.75 -21.67
C LEU A 180 -4.44 6.29 -21.97
N SER A 181 -3.55 7.22 -22.29
CA SER A 181 -2.18 6.86 -22.64
C SER A 181 -1.41 6.37 -21.41
N HIS A 182 -0.87 5.15 -21.51
CA HIS A 182 0.16 4.68 -20.58
C HIS A 182 1.47 5.35 -20.98
N VAL A 183 2.03 6.15 -20.08
CA VAL A 183 3.35 6.79 -20.23
C VAL A 183 4.43 5.91 -19.57
N GLN A 184 4.07 5.18 -18.51
CA GLN A 184 4.95 4.24 -17.81
C GLN A 184 4.57 2.78 -18.11
N PHE A 185 5.59 1.92 -18.20
CA PHE A 185 5.43 0.49 -18.47
C PHE A 185 6.19 -0.33 -17.42
N PHE A 186 5.48 -0.76 -16.38
CA PHE A 186 6.10 -1.46 -15.26
C PHE A 186 6.34 -2.95 -15.55
N THR A 187 7.55 -3.42 -15.25
CA THR A 187 7.80 -4.82 -14.88
C THR A 187 7.60 -5.00 -13.38
N LYS A 188 7.48 -6.25 -12.91
CA LYS A 188 7.45 -6.55 -11.48
C LYS A 188 8.65 -5.97 -10.72
N SER A 189 9.86 -6.08 -11.27
CA SER A 189 11.06 -5.55 -10.61
C SER A 189 11.00 -4.04 -10.50
N THR A 190 10.69 -3.33 -11.60
CA THR A 190 10.61 -1.86 -11.59
C THR A 190 9.52 -1.33 -10.67
N LEU A 191 8.37 -2.02 -10.57
CA LEU A 191 7.33 -1.68 -9.61
C LEU A 191 7.82 -1.87 -8.16
N ILE A 192 8.54 -2.95 -7.90
CA ILE A 192 9.07 -3.22 -6.57
C ILE A 192 10.13 -2.18 -6.20
N ASP A 193 11.06 -1.89 -7.10
CA ASP A 193 12.15 -0.93 -6.87
C ASP A 193 11.63 0.50 -6.71
N LEU A 194 10.52 0.85 -7.36
CA LEU A 194 9.87 2.14 -7.19
C LEU A 194 9.32 2.35 -5.76
N ILE A 195 8.83 1.29 -5.13
CA ILE A 195 8.07 1.39 -3.87
C ILE A 195 8.90 0.94 -2.67
N LYS A 196 9.81 -0.02 -2.83
CA LYS A 196 10.60 -0.57 -1.72
C LYS A 196 11.63 0.45 -1.23
N ASP A 197 11.75 0.56 0.09
CA ASP A 197 12.86 1.26 0.75
C ASP A 197 13.26 0.53 2.04
N GLU A 198 14.18 1.10 2.81
CA GLU A 198 14.66 0.49 4.07
C GLU A 198 13.54 0.22 5.07
N SER A 199 12.52 1.08 5.08
CA SER A 199 11.41 1.08 6.03
C SER A 199 10.12 0.50 5.46
N PHE A 200 10.01 0.30 4.14
CA PHE A 200 8.76 -0.04 3.47
C PHE A 200 8.93 -1.26 2.54
N GLN A 201 8.16 -2.31 2.80
CA GLN A 201 8.41 -3.63 2.21
C GLN A 201 7.14 -4.25 1.62
N LEU A 202 7.36 -5.11 0.62
CA LEU A 202 6.31 -5.85 -0.07
C LEU A 202 5.74 -6.91 0.88
N LYS A 203 4.45 -6.79 1.20
CA LYS A 203 3.72 -7.75 2.03
C LYS A 203 3.09 -8.85 1.19
N LYS A 204 2.49 -8.49 0.04
CA LYS A 204 1.90 -9.46 -0.88
C LYS A 204 2.02 -9.01 -2.32
N PHE A 205 2.26 -10.00 -3.18
CA PHE A 205 2.20 -9.86 -4.63
C PHE A 205 1.15 -10.81 -5.20
N SER A 206 0.42 -10.35 -6.19
CA SER A 206 -0.55 -11.13 -6.97
C SER A 206 -0.64 -10.61 -8.40
N VAL A 207 -1.20 -11.42 -9.29
CA VAL A 207 -1.36 -11.11 -10.72
C VAL A 207 -2.83 -11.02 -11.07
N SER A 208 -3.19 -10.20 -12.07
CA SER A 208 -4.58 -10.03 -12.50
C SER A 208 -5.06 -11.23 -13.33
N ASN A 209 -4.96 -11.16 -14.64
CA ASN A 209 -5.41 -12.15 -15.63
C ASN A 209 -4.30 -12.40 -16.67
N PHE A 210 -4.52 -13.34 -17.60
CA PHE A 210 -3.51 -13.74 -18.57
C PHE A 210 -3.74 -13.05 -19.92
N MET A 211 -4.81 -13.42 -20.64
CA MET A 211 -5.10 -12.93 -22.00
C MET A 211 -6.55 -12.48 -22.23
N GLU A 212 -7.35 -12.27 -21.17
CA GLU A 212 -8.78 -11.94 -21.29
C GLU A 212 -9.09 -10.83 -22.32
N THR A 213 -8.24 -9.80 -22.40
CA THR A 213 -8.45 -8.63 -23.27
C THR A 213 -7.65 -8.67 -24.57
N VAL A 214 -6.88 -9.73 -24.83
CA VAL A 214 -6.01 -9.88 -26.00
C VAL A 214 -6.81 -10.43 -27.18
N PHE A 215 -6.75 -9.76 -28.34
CA PHE A 215 -7.34 -10.28 -29.57
C PHE A 215 -6.52 -11.47 -30.12
N PRO A 216 -7.14 -12.53 -30.67
CA PRO A 216 -8.59 -12.70 -30.89
C PRO A 216 -9.34 -13.32 -29.71
N PHE A 217 -8.65 -13.76 -28.65
CA PHE A 217 -9.25 -14.43 -27.49
C PHE A 217 -10.38 -13.62 -26.84
N SER A 218 -10.23 -12.29 -26.83
CA SER A 218 -11.23 -11.33 -26.37
C SER A 218 -12.64 -11.50 -26.97
N PHE A 219 -12.79 -12.08 -28.17
CA PHE A 219 -14.11 -12.35 -28.77
C PHE A 219 -14.94 -13.37 -28.00
N PHE A 220 -14.26 -14.32 -27.35
CA PHE A 220 -14.87 -15.44 -26.64
C PHE A 220 -14.84 -15.20 -25.12
N THR A 221 -13.71 -14.72 -24.58
CA THR A 221 -13.53 -14.51 -23.14
C THR A 221 -14.44 -13.42 -22.60
N LYS A 222 -14.64 -12.30 -23.32
CA LYS A 222 -15.55 -11.22 -22.88
C LYS A 222 -17.02 -11.67 -22.76
N LYS A 223 -17.42 -12.68 -23.54
CA LYS A 223 -18.79 -13.21 -23.57
C LYS A 223 -19.06 -14.31 -22.55
N SER A 224 -18.02 -14.83 -21.89
CA SER A 224 -18.15 -15.95 -20.94
C SER A 224 -17.38 -15.72 -19.65
N TYR A 225 -18.12 -15.48 -18.57
CA TYR A 225 -17.56 -15.33 -17.22
C TYR A 225 -16.75 -16.57 -16.77
N HIS A 226 -17.15 -17.77 -17.21
CA HIS A 226 -16.42 -19.00 -16.91
C HIS A 226 -15.02 -18.98 -17.55
N LEU A 227 -14.90 -18.55 -18.80
CA LEU A 227 -13.61 -18.43 -19.49
C LEU A 227 -12.72 -17.36 -18.83
N GLN A 228 -13.29 -16.24 -18.40
CA GLN A 228 -12.53 -15.21 -17.64
C GLN A 228 -11.98 -15.76 -16.33
N LYS A 229 -12.76 -16.59 -15.62
CA LYS A 229 -12.31 -17.26 -14.40
C LYS A 229 -11.18 -18.27 -14.66
N LEU A 230 -11.26 -19.01 -15.77
CA LEU A 230 -10.18 -19.92 -16.19
C LEU A 230 -8.91 -19.14 -16.56
N ASP A 231 -9.04 -18.05 -17.32
CA ASP A 231 -7.91 -17.18 -17.69
C ASP A 231 -7.19 -16.62 -16.45
N ALA A 232 -7.94 -16.14 -15.46
CA ALA A 232 -7.38 -15.67 -14.20
C ALA A 232 -6.66 -16.78 -13.41
N LYS A 233 -7.19 -18.01 -13.42
CA LYS A 233 -6.54 -19.18 -12.79
C LYS A 233 -5.27 -19.60 -13.53
N LEU A 234 -5.28 -19.53 -14.87
CA LEU A 234 -4.09 -19.80 -15.68
C LEU A 234 -3.00 -18.79 -15.37
N ALA A 235 -3.34 -17.50 -15.25
CA ALA A 235 -2.41 -16.45 -14.85
C ALA A 235 -1.73 -16.76 -13.50
N ASP A 236 -2.48 -17.30 -12.52
CA ASP A 236 -1.94 -17.66 -11.21
C ASP A 236 -0.98 -18.87 -11.25
N MET A 237 -0.98 -19.67 -12.33
CA MET A 237 -0.09 -20.83 -12.51
C MET A 237 1.13 -20.53 -13.39
N LEU A 238 1.05 -19.49 -14.21
CA LEU A 238 2.12 -19.10 -15.14
C LEU A 238 3.16 -18.20 -14.45
N PRO A 239 4.37 -18.07 -15.02
CA PRO A 239 5.30 -17.02 -14.61
C PRO A 239 4.64 -15.64 -14.65
N ASP A 240 4.97 -14.80 -13.68
CA ASP A 240 4.36 -13.47 -13.50
C ASP A 240 4.51 -12.54 -14.71
N PHE A 241 5.59 -12.65 -15.49
CA PHE A 241 5.75 -11.89 -16.73
C PHE A 241 4.66 -12.15 -17.78
N CYS A 242 3.96 -13.29 -17.69
CA CYS A 242 2.84 -13.62 -18.56
C CYS A 242 1.55 -12.87 -18.17
N ALA A 243 1.44 -12.36 -16.95
CA ALA A 243 0.23 -11.69 -16.49
C ALA A 243 -0.01 -10.36 -17.21
N SER A 244 -1.26 -9.94 -17.27
CA SER A 244 -1.65 -8.64 -17.83
C SER A 244 -1.54 -7.49 -16.84
N GLY A 245 -1.40 -7.76 -15.53
CA GLY A 245 -1.31 -6.75 -14.49
C GLY A 245 -0.82 -7.29 -13.16
N PHE A 246 -0.32 -6.38 -12.32
CA PHE A 246 0.25 -6.66 -11.01
C PHE A 246 -0.59 -6.00 -9.91
N MET A 247 -0.74 -6.71 -8.80
CA MET A 247 -1.40 -6.22 -7.59
C MET A 247 -0.48 -6.44 -6.41
N THR A 248 -0.22 -5.40 -5.65
CA THR A 248 0.75 -5.40 -4.56
C THR A 248 0.17 -4.76 -3.31
N SER A 249 0.49 -5.33 -2.15
CA SER A 249 0.26 -4.70 -0.86
C SER A 249 1.58 -4.50 -0.13
N TRP A 250 1.69 -3.36 0.53
CA TRP A 250 2.91 -2.87 1.14
C TRP A 250 2.64 -2.34 2.53
N GLN A 251 3.63 -2.41 3.40
CA GLN A 251 3.53 -1.92 4.77
C GLN A 251 4.90 -1.45 5.26
N TYR A 252 4.90 -0.54 6.23
CA TYR A 252 6.11 -0.21 6.96
C TYR A 252 6.63 -1.46 7.70
N GLN A 253 7.86 -1.85 7.40
CA GLN A 253 8.59 -2.79 8.21
C GLN A 253 9.24 -1.99 9.34
N TYR A 254 8.51 -1.81 10.44
CA TYR A 254 9.14 -1.37 11.67
C TYR A 254 10.21 -2.38 12.05
N SER A 255 11.48 -1.97 12.01
CA SER A 255 12.46 -2.67 12.82
C SER A 255 12.00 -2.49 14.26
N LYS A 256 11.64 -3.59 14.93
CA LYS A 256 11.35 -3.58 16.37
C LYS A 256 12.46 -2.75 17.03
N LYS A 257 12.10 -1.69 17.79
CA LYS A 257 13.09 -0.79 18.39
C LYS A 257 14.20 -1.61 19.02
N LYS A 258 15.45 -1.31 18.69
CA LYS A 258 16.58 -2.07 19.22
C LYS A 258 16.65 -1.77 20.71
N ARG A 259 16.36 -2.77 21.55
CA ARG A 259 16.46 -2.59 22.99
C ARG A 259 17.92 -2.54 23.43
N ILE A 260 18.27 -1.51 24.19
CA ILE A 260 19.60 -1.35 24.78
C ILE A 260 19.48 -1.58 26.27
N LEU A 261 20.09 -2.66 26.75
CA LEU A 261 20.19 -2.96 28.17
C LEU A 261 21.44 -2.30 28.76
N MET A 262 21.24 -1.39 29.72
CA MET A 262 22.31 -0.74 30.47
C MET A 262 22.31 -1.29 31.89
N THR A 263 23.47 -1.72 32.38
CA THR A 263 23.65 -2.16 33.77
C THR A 263 24.56 -1.20 34.50
N ILE A 264 24.16 -0.77 35.69
CA ILE A 264 24.96 0.16 36.50
C ILE A 264 24.82 -0.18 37.98
N ARG A 265 25.89 -0.01 38.74
CA ARG A 265 25.83 0.09 40.19
C ARG A 265 26.08 1.54 40.55
N GLN A 266 25.15 2.17 41.27
CA GLN A 266 25.35 3.56 41.68
C GLN A 266 26.52 3.61 42.67
N GLY A 267 27.47 4.49 42.40
CA GLY A 267 28.65 4.71 43.22
C GLY A 267 28.34 5.62 44.41
N LYS A 268 29.28 5.70 45.37
CA LYS A 268 29.30 6.77 46.39
C LYS A 268 30.05 8.01 45.90
N ILE A 269 30.93 7.85 44.91
CA ILE A 269 31.72 8.89 44.25
C ILE A 269 31.74 8.52 42.75
N GLY A 270 31.22 9.37 41.87
CA GLY A 270 31.27 9.14 40.42
C GLY A 270 30.21 9.87 39.60
N GLY A 271 30.48 10.08 38.32
CA GLY A 271 29.56 10.67 37.32
C GLY A 271 28.95 9.64 36.36
N GLY A 272 29.02 8.35 36.70
CA GLY A 272 28.49 7.27 35.85
C GLY A 272 26.97 7.31 35.73
N GLU A 273 26.30 7.74 36.81
CA GLU A 273 24.87 7.99 36.86
C GLU A 273 24.47 9.11 35.90
N THR A 274 25.21 10.22 35.92
CA THR A 274 25.02 11.33 34.99
C THR A 274 25.20 10.86 33.55
N HIS A 275 26.23 10.06 33.28
CA HIS A 275 26.45 9.49 31.95
C HIS A 275 25.29 8.61 31.46
N VAL A 276 24.74 7.75 32.32
CA VAL A 276 23.56 6.92 31.97
C VAL A 276 22.33 7.80 31.71
N LEU A 277 22.09 8.81 32.54
CA LEU A 277 20.97 9.74 32.36
C LEU A 277 21.09 10.54 31.06
N ASP A 278 22.28 11.06 30.75
CA ASP A 278 22.53 11.80 29.51
C ASP A 278 22.41 10.88 28.30
N LEU A 279 22.97 9.67 28.36
CA LEU A 279 22.88 8.69 27.27
C LEU A 279 21.43 8.32 26.97
N VAL A 280 20.61 8.08 28.00
CA VAL A 280 19.19 7.76 27.84
C VAL A 280 18.39 8.95 27.32
N ARG A 281 18.77 10.18 27.70
CA ARG A 281 18.12 11.42 27.24
C ARG A 281 18.39 11.69 25.77
N GLU A 282 19.63 11.52 25.33
CA GLU A 282 20.09 11.79 23.96
C GLU A 282 19.82 10.62 23.00
N LEU A 283 19.37 9.47 23.50
CA LEU A 283 19.08 8.30 22.68
C LEU A 283 17.92 8.58 21.72
N ASP A 284 18.09 8.27 20.44
CA ASP A 284 17.00 8.32 19.47
C ASP A 284 15.93 7.27 19.80
N LYS A 285 14.87 7.71 20.48
CA LYS A 285 13.75 6.88 20.92
C LYS A 285 12.89 6.37 19.77
N THR A 286 13.10 6.84 18.53
CA THR A 286 12.42 6.28 17.35
C THR A 286 13.06 4.95 16.91
N VAL A 287 14.37 4.78 17.15
CA VAL A 287 15.15 3.60 16.76
C VAL A 287 15.43 2.68 17.95
N PHE A 288 15.68 3.24 19.14
CA PHE A 288 16.12 2.50 20.32
C PHE A 288 15.15 2.60 21.50
N GLU A 289 15.12 1.56 22.31
CA GLU A 289 14.34 1.52 23.55
C GLU A 289 15.30 1.19 24.71
N PRO A 290 15.64 2.16 25.57
CA PRO A 290 16.58 1.94 26.67
C PRO A 290 15.90 1.20 27.82
N TYR A 291 16.64 0.31 28.46
CA TYR A 291 16.26 -0.33 29.71
C TYR A 291 17.44 -0.30 30.69
N VAL A 292 17.22 0.20 31.90
CA VAL A 292 18.30 0.31 32.91
C VAL A 292 18.09 -0.69 34.05
N ILE A 293 19.06 -1.58 34.27
CA ILE A 293 19.14 -2.38 35.48
C ILE A 293 20.15 -1.73 36.42
N SER A 294 19.70 -1.30 37.60
CA SER A 294 20.58 -0.80 38.65
C SER A 294 20.82 -1.84 39.74
N PHE A 295 22.05 -1.99 40.21
CA PHE A 295 22.37 -2.91 41.31
C PHE A 295 22.21 -2.30 42.71
N THR A 296 21.85 -1.02 42.77
CA THR A 296 21.58 -0.25 43.99
C THR A 296 20.45 0.73 43.71
N ASP A 297 19.70 1.11 44.74
CA ASP A 297 18.73 2.20 44.61
C ASP A 297 19.42 3.57 44.73
N GLY A 298 18.73 4.65 44.34
CA GLY A 298 19.23 6.02 44.49
C GLY A 298 18.57 7.05 43.55
N PRO A 299 19.05 8.31 43.58
CA PRO A 299 18.45 9.43 42.87
C PRO A 299 18.31 9.21 41.35
N MET A 300 19.24 8.50 40.73
CA MET A 300 19.20 8.17 39.30
C MET A 300 17.97 7.33 38.94
N ILE A 301 17.59 6.35 39.76
CA ILE A 301 16.39 5.52 39.52
C ILE A 301 15.12 6.36 39.62
N GLN A 302 15.08 7.31 40.55
CA GLN A 302 13.94 8.22 40.70
C GLN A 302 13.79 9.10 39.45
N GLU A 303 14.90 9.63 38.94
CA GLU A 303 14.91 10.44 37.72
C GLU A 303 14.52 9.63 36.48
N LEU A 304 15.01 8.39 36.33
CA LEU A 304 14.61 7.51 35.23
C LEU A 304 13.09 7.24 35.24
N LYS A 305 12.52 6.92 36.41
CA LYS A 305 11.07 6.71 36.56
C LYS A 305 10.26 7.97 36.26
N LYS A 306 10.73 9.13 36.72
CA LYS A 306 10.10 10.44 36.47
C LYS A 306 10.03 10.77 34.97
N ASN A 307 11.05 10.35 34.21
CA ASN A 307 11.10 10.52 32.74
C ASN A 307 10.51 9.33 31.97
N GLU A 308 9.74 8.47 32.65
CA GLU A 308 9.07 7.28 32.08
C GLU A 308 10.05 6.30 31.39
N ILE A 309 11.30 6.25 31.85
CA ILE A 309 12.30 5.32 31.34
C ILE A 309 12.20 3.97 32.06
N PRO A 310 12.04 2.85 31.33
CA PRO A 310 11.99 1.52 31.92
C PRO A 310 13.25 1.19 32.74
N CYS A 311 13.07 0.82 34.00
CA CYS A 311 14.17 0.41 34.86
C CYS A 311 13.77 -0.61 35.93
N SER A 312 14.77 -1.38 36.40
CA SER A 312 14.65 -2.34 37.50
C SER A 312 15.83 -2.24 38.46
N VAL A 313 15.60 -2.55 39.73
CA VAL A 313 16.67 -2.61 40.74
C VAL A 313 16.89 -4.06 41.18
N ILE A 314 18.13 -4.53 41.09
CA ILE A 314 18.56 -5.86 41.56
C ILE A 314 19.67 -5.66 42.58
N HIS A 315 19.34 -5.60 43.86
CA HIS A 315 20.32 -5.28 44.90
C HIS A 315 21.48 -6.29 44.96
N THR A 316 22.70 -5.79 44.74
CA THR A 316 23.94 -6.47 45.13
C THR A 316 25.09 -5.47 45.29
N GLU A 317 25.91 -5.69 46.30
CA GLU A 317 27.15 -4.94 46.52
C GLU A 317 28.39 -5.77 46.16
N THR A 318 28.20 -7.04 45.79
CA THR A 318 29.29 -7.96 45.50
C THR A 318 29.59 -7.92 43.99
N PRO A 319 30.83 -7.60 43.57
CA PRO A 319 31.23 -7.71 42.18
C PRO A 319 31.02 -9.14 41.65
N PHE A 320 30.47 -9.27 40.44
CA PHE A 320 30.21 -10.56 39.78
C PHE A 320 29.36 -11.54 40.61
N ASP A 321 28.35 -11.02 41.35
CA ASP A 321 27.48 -11.83 42.20
C ASP A 321 26.62 -12.83 41.40
N ILE A 322 27.07 -14.09 41.36
CA ILE A 322 26.35 -15.18 40.70
C ILE A 322 24.94 -15.41 41.30
N ARG A 323 24.70 -15.03 42.56
CA ARG A 323 23.39 -15.23 43.22
C ARG A 323 22.29 -14.41 42.56
N VAL A 324 22.62 -13.24 42.00
CA VAL A 324 21.65 -12.39 41.30
C VAL A 324 21.58 -12.67 39.79
N TRP A 325 22.52 -13.45 39.25
CA TRP A 325 22.62 -13.71 37.81
C TRP A 325 21.36 -14.35 37.21
N LYS A 326 20.68 -15.21 37.96
CA LYS A 326 19.39 -15.79 37.53
C LYS A 326 18.31 -14.72 37.32
N LYS A 327 18.27 -13.69 38.19
CA LYS A 327 17.34 -12.56 38.07
C LYS A 327 17.70 -11.66 36.89
N VAL A 328 18.99 -11.35 36.72
CA VAL A 328 19.49 -10.56 35.58
C VAL A 328 19.14 -11.25 34.25
N LYS A 329 19.39 -12.56 34.12
CA LYS A 329 19.03 -13.34 32.94
C LYS A 329 17.53 -13.37 32.69
N ALA A 330 16.72 -13.59 33.73
CA ALA A 330 15.26 -13.61 33.58
C ALA A 330 14.73 -12.28 33.03
N LEU A 331 15.24 -11.15 33.53
CA LEU A 331 14.92 -9.82 33.01
C LEU A 331 15.42 -9.64 31.58
N ALA A 332 16.69 -9.97 31.30
CA ALA A 332 17.26 -9.81 29.96
C ALA A 332 16.54 -10.64 28.90
N THR A 333 15.99 -11.81 29.24
CA THR A 333 15.21 -12.66 28.30
C THR A 333 13.80 -12.14 28.06
N GLN A 334 13.25 -11.33 28.98
CA GLN A 334 11.90 -10.73 28.84
C GLN A 334 11.91 -9.44 28.01
N LEU A 335 13.08 -8.85 27.80
CA LEU A 335 13.32 -7.64 27.01
C LEU A 335 13.57 -8.01 25.55
#